data_AF-A0A840CW27-F1
#
_entry.id   AF-A0A840CW27-F1
#
_cell.length_a   1.000
_cell.length_b   1.000
_cell.length_c   1.000
_cell.angle_alpha   90.00
_cell.angle_beta   90.00
_cell.angle_gamma   90.00
#
_symmetry.space_group_name_H-M   'P 1'
#
loop_
_entity.id
_entity.type
_entity.pdbx_description
1 polymer ?
#
loop_
_entity_poly.entity_id
_entity_poly.type
_entity_poly.pdbx_seq_one_letter_code
_entity_poly.pdbx_strand_id
1 'polypeptide(L)'
;MKKWKIFCSMAALTILISISVLSCQTNDADDFPQEAVDLTAADLFIASEAYHKLEKEVGKDMRRERSAISKLSKEELERYRLLQKEMLNFETYADAIAQLKVLTGYDYQTNRDRISSLVGEVFKDVNFTKLELMRARQKSRMHKIAITRTETNEELRIQCKAECDKESKESIIWCTENFLDCVRDLPSNQYPGTPGYAHCEWVREVCLNAQEDRVNACKRACDESYPDEKK
;
A
#
# COMPACT_ATOMS: atom_id res chain seq x y z
N MET A 1 22.79 32.99 -7.25
CA MET A 1 21.82 32.74 -6.16
C MET A 1 20.40 32.94 -6.67
N LYS A 2 19.69 31.84 -6.95
CA LYS A 2 18.22 31.79 -7.07
C LYS A 2 17.79 30.54 -6.31
N LYS A 3 17.24 30.74 -5.11
CA LYS A 3 16.76 29.68 -4.22
C LYS A 3 15.47 29.12 -4.83
N TRP A 4 15.52 27.90 -5.35
CA TRP A 4 14.33 27.18 -5.79
C TRP A 4 13.61 26.69 -4.53
N LYS A 5 12.44 27.27 -4.26
CA LYS A 5 11.56 26.81 -3.18
C LYS A 5 10.90 25.51 -3.63
N ILE A 6 11.46 24.38 -3.23
CA ILE A 6 10.74 23.10 -3.19
C ILE A 6 9.81 23.21 -1.98
N PHE A 7 8.54 23.48 -2.25
CA PHE A 7 7.53 23.55 -1.20
C PHE A 7 7.25 22.13 -0.70
N CYS A 8 7.74 21.83 0.50
CA CYS A 8 7.35 20.68 1.29
C CYS A 8 5.83 20.70 1.52
N SER A 9 5.10 19.78 0.90
CA SER A 9 3.68 19.50 1.22
C SER A 9 3.48 18.10 1.79
N MET A 10 4.45 17.62 2.58
CA MET A 10 4.40 16.33 3.30
C MET A 10 4.22 16.50 4.82
N ALA A 11 3.63 17.61 5.27
CA ALA A 11 3.53 17.94 6.71
C ALA A 11 2.12 18.32 7.20
N ALA A 12 1.04 17.95 6.49
CA ALA A 12 -0.32 18.25 6.98
C ALA A 12 -1.33 17.18 6.56
N LEU A 13 -1.26 15.99 7.16
CA LEU A 13 -2.43 15.12 7.36
C LEU A 13 -2.15 14.06 8.44
N THR A 14 -1.69 14.52 9.60
CA THR A 14 -1.90 13.84 10.88
C THR A 14 -3.28 14.21 11.40
N ILE A 15 -4.33 13.48 11.00
CA ILE A 15 -5.64 13.55 11.64
C ILE A 15 -6.15 12.11 11.86
N LEU A 16 -5.95 11.66 13.11
CA LEU A 16 -6.84 10.87 13.96
C LEU A 16 -7.95 10.05 13.27
N ILE A 17 -7.82 8.72 13.28
CA ILE A 17 -8.94 7.83 13.63
C ILE A 17 -8.38 6.68 14.49
N SER A 18 -8.31 6.92 15.79
CA SER A 18 -8.23 5.88 16.81
C SER A 18 -9.58 5.85 17.53
N ILE A 19 -10.25 4.69 17.47
CA ILE A 19 -11.29 4.17 18.38
C ILE A 19 -12.56 5.03 18.53
N SER A 20 -13.68 4.51 18.02
CA SER A 20 -15.00 4.68 18.63
C SER A 20 -15.82 3.43 18.38
N VAL A 21 -15.56 2.39 19.19
CA VAL A 21 -16.55 1.36 19.47
C VAL A 21 -17.48 1.99 20.51
N LEU A 22 -18.45 2.76 20.06
CA LEU A 22 -19.55 3.23 20.89
C LEU A 22 -20.80 2.46 20.47
N SER A 23 -21.28 1.66 21.41
CA SER A 23 -22.50 0.87 21.35
C SER A 23 -23.66 1.66 20.75
N CYS A 24 -24.17 1.23 19.59
CA CYS A 24 -25.56 1.50 19.24
C CYS A 24 -26.39 0.29 19.67
N GLN A 25 -27.07 0.44 20.82
CA GLN A 25 -28.38 -0.19 20.99
C GLN A 25 -29.30 0.48 19.96
N THR A 26 -29.54 -0.18 18.84
CA THR A 26 -30.62 0.18 17.94
C THR A 26 -31.91 -0.36 18.55
N ASN A 27 -32.75 0.55 19.04
CA ASN A 27 -34.16 0.28 19.24
C ASN A 27 -34.78 -0.13 17.89
N ASP A 28 -35.58 -1.20 17.94
CA ASP A 28 -36.38 -1.70 16.85
C ASP A 28 -37.30 -0.59 16.31
N ALA A 29 -36.95 -0.06 15.15
CA ALA A 29 -37.87 0.61 14.25
C ALA A 29 -37.43 0.25 12.84
N ASP A 30 -38.10 -0.77 12.29
CA ASP A 30 -38.06 -1.17 10.89
C ASP A 30 -38.43 0.02 9.99
N ASP A 31 -37.41 0.70 9.50
CA ASP A 31 -37.41 1.40 8.21
C ASP A 31 -35.95 1.67 7.86
N PHE A 32 -35.29 0.69 7.24
CA PHE A 32 -34.06 0.97 6.50
C PHE A 32 -34.47 1.75 5.26
N PRO A 33 -34.13 3.06 5.13
CA PRO A 33 -34.21 3.69 3.84
C PRO A 33 -33.15 3.00 2.99
N GLN A 34 -33.58 2.18 2.02
CA GLN A 34 -32.74 1.81 0.89
C GLN A 34 -32.52 3.09 0.07
N GLU A 35 -31.68 3.99 0.56
CA GLU A 35 -31.00 4.95 -0.30
C GLU A 35 -30.25 4.09 -1.32
N ALA A 36 -30.65 4.19 -2.58
CA ALA A 36 -29.86 3.64 -3.67
C ALA A 36 -28.48 4.30 -3.55
N VAL A 37 -27.52 3.52 -3.05
CA VAL A 37 -26.15 4.00 -2.88
C VAL A 37 -25.66 4.36 -4.27
N ASP A 38 -25.62 5.66 -4.58
CA ASP A 38 -25.14 6.14 -5.87
C ASP A 38 -23.72 5.58 -6.06
N LEU A 39 -23.57 4.66 -7.01
CA LEU A 39 -22.31 4.04 -7.35
C LEU A 39 -21.55 4.99 -8.25
N THR A 40 -20.42 5.47 -7.76
CA THR A 40 -19.51 6.33 -8.53
C THR A 40 -18.71 5.51 -9.54
N ALA A 41 -18.10 6.16 -10.53
CA ALA A 41 -17.17 5.50 -11.44
C ALA A 41 -16.01 4.81 -10.70
N ALA A 42 -15.54 5.41 -9.60
CA ALA A 42 -14.53 4.82 -8.74
C ALA A 42 -15.03 3.58 -7.99
N ASP A 43 -16.30 3.57 -7.54
CA ASP A 43 -16.92 2.40 -6.90
C ASP A 43 -16.99 1.22 -7.88
N LEU A 44 -17.42 1.48 -9.12
CA LEU A 44 -17.46 0.46 -10.18
C LEU A 44 -16.05 -0.02 -10.56
N PHE A 45 -15.08 0.89 -10.58
CA PHE A 45 -13.70 0.56 -10.90
C PHE A 45 -13.05 -0.37 -9.87
N ILE A 46 -13.20 -0.12 -8.57
CA ILE A 46 -12.62 -1.00 -7.54
C ILE A 46 -13.30 -2.36 -7.47
N ALA A 47 -14.54 -2.46 -7.95
CA ALA A 47 -15.28 -3.71 -8.11
C ALA A 47 -14.98 -4.42 -9.44
N SER A 48 -14.20 -3.80 -10.33
CA SER A 48 -13.88 -4.36 -11.64
C SER A 48 -12.94 -5.56 -11.55
N GLU A 49 -13.06 -6.46 -12.52
CA GLU A 49 -12.17 -7.61 -12.64
C GLU A 49 -10.71 -7.18 -12.85
N ALA A 50 -10.47 -6.11 -13.61
CA ALA A 50 -9.14 -5.58 -13.88
C ALA A 50 -8.45 -5.12 -12.58
N TYR A 51 -9.17 -4.37 -11.74
CA TYR A 51 -8.65 -3.92 -10.45
C TYR A 51 -8.38 -5.10 -9.50
N HIS A 52 -9.29 -6.07 -9.42
CA HIS A 52 -9.06 -7.26 -8.60
C HIS A 52 -7.90 -8.14 -9.10
N LYS A 53 -7.67 -8.23 -10.42
CA LYS A 53 -6.49 -8.90 -10.98
C LYS A 53 -5.21 -8.16 -10.58
N LEU A 54 -5.21 -6.83 -10.62
CA LEU A 54 -4.10 -6.01 -10.14
C LEU A 54 -3.80 -6.27 -8.66
N GLU A 55 -4.81 -6.20 -7.79
CA GLU A 55 -4.65 -6.48 -6.36
C GLU A 55 -4.10 -7.90 -6.11
N LYS A 56 -4.51 -8.88 -6.93
CA LYS A 56 -4.01 -10.25 -6.85
C LYS A 56 -2.54 -10.34 -7.24
N GLU A 57 -2.10 -9.65 -8.28
CA GLU A 57 -0.69 -9.62 -8.69
C GLU A 57 0.19 -8.90 -7.68
N VAL A 58 -0.25 -7.74 -7.16
CA VAL A 58 0.43 -7.06 -6.05
C VAL A 58 0.53 -7.99 -4.84
N GLY A 59 -0.54 -8.68 -4.49
CA GLY A 59 -0.53 -9.66 -3.39
C GLY A 59 0.41 -10.85 -3.62
N LYS A 60 0.57 -11.32 -4.87
CA LYS A 60 1.54 -12.36 -5.21
C LYS A 60 2.97 -11.85 -5.03
N ASP A 61 3.23 -10.63 -5.46
CA ASP A 61 4.54 -10.00 -5.34
C ASP A 61 4.96 -9.85 -3.88
N MET A 62 4.08 -9.27 -3.04
CA MET A 62 4.30 -9.15 -1.58
C MET A 62 4.60 -10.50 -0.92
N ARG A 63 3.90 -11.58 -1.33
CA ARG A 63 4.15 -12.92 -0.78
C ARG A 63 5.50 -13.49 -1.21
N ARG A 64 5.95 -13.22 -2.43
CA ARG A 64 7.27 -13.66 -2.92
C ARG A 64 8.38 -12.94 -2.17
N GLU A 65 8.25 -11.63 -2.02
CA GLU A 65 9.19 -10.79 -1.25
C GLU A 65 9.30 -11.27 0.21
N ARG A 66 8.16 -11.41 0.91
CA ARG A 66 8.13 -11.96 2.27
C ARG A 66 8.73 -13.36 2.37
N SER A 67 8.48 -14.22 1.38
CA SER A 67 9.03 -15.58 1.35
C SER A 67 10.54 -15.61 1.10
N ALA A 68 11.09 -14.61 0.40
CA ALA A 68 12.53 -14.44 0.25
C ALA A 68 13.14 -13.97 1.57
N ILE A 69 12.53 -12.96 2.20
CA ILE A 69 12.98 -12.39 3.49
C ILE A 69 12.89 -13.42 4.61
N SER A 70 11.86 -14.28 4.64
CA SER A 70 11.67 -15.27 5.71
C SER A 70 12.74 -16.37 5.76
N LYS A 71 13.58 -16.48 4.72
CA LYS A 71 14.67 -17.46 4.64
C LYS A 71 16.00 -16.93 5.16
N LEU A 72 16.09 -15.62 5.41
CA LEU A 72 17.31 -14.98 5.87
C LEU A 72 17.67 -15.44 7.28
N SER A 73 18.97 -15.62 7.53
CA SER A 73 19.52 -15.75 8.88
C SER A 73 19.27 -14.49 9.70
N LYS A 74 19.53 -14.55 11.01
CA LYS A 74 19.42 -13.36 11.87
C LYS A 74 20.38 -12.25 11.42
N GLU A 75 21.61 -12.60 11.05
CA GLU A 75 22.63 -11.69 10.56
C GLU A 75 22.26 -11.11 9.20
N GLU A 76 21.76 -11.95 8.29
CA GLU A 76 21.28 -11.52 6.97
C GLU A 76 20.07 -10.58 7.09
N LEU A 77 19.15 -10.85 8.01
CA LEU A 77 18.00 -9.99 8.28
C LEU A 77 18.43 -8.62 8.83
N GLU A 78 19.49 -8.56 9.62
CA GLU A 78 20.04 -7.28 10.08
C GLU A 78 20.70 -6.50 8.93
N ARG A 79 21.43 -7.22 8.04
CA ARG A 79 21.96 -6.62 6.82
C ARG A 79 20.86 -6.12 5.90
N TYR A 80 19.76 -6.88 5.76
CA TYR A 80 18.57 -6.47 5.02
C TYR A 80 18.04 -5.13 5.52
N ARG A 81 17.83 -4.97 6.84
CA ARG A 81 17.35 -3.72 7.45
C ARG A 81 18.31 -2.55 7.23
N LEU A 82 19.62 -2.80 7.27
CA LEU A 82 20.61 -1.76 6.98
C LEU A 82 20.50 -1.29 5.53
N LEU A 83 20.46 -2.23 4.58
CA LEU A 83 20.30 -1.93 3.16
C LEU A 83 18.98 -1.19 2.87
N GLN A 84 17.88 -1.53 3.56
CA GLN A 84 16.63 -0.77 3.45
C GLN A 84 16.79 0.70 3.87
N LYS A 85 17.55 0.98 4.93
CA LYS A 85 17.86 2.35 5.35
C LYS A 85 18.75 3.06 4.33
N GLU A 86 19.72 2.35 3.75
CA GLU A 86 20.59 2.89 2.69
C GLU A 86 19.81 3.21 1.41
N MET A 87 18.75 2.46 1.09
CA MET A 87 17.86 2.79 -0.03
C MET A 87 17.14 4.13 0.13
N LEU A 88 16.97 4.61 1.38
CA LEU A 88 16.33 5.90 1.64
C LEU A 88 17.26 7.09 1.33
N ASN A 89 18.55 6.85 1.06
CA ASN A 89 19.44 7.86 0.54
C ASN A 89 19.60 7.68 -0.98
N PHE A 90 19.29 8.74 -1.74
CA PHE A 90 19.36 8.74 -3.20
C PHE A 90 20.76 8.38 -3.74
N GLU A 91 21.83 8.78 -3.04
CA GLU A 91 23.20 8.53 -3.48
C GLU A 91 23.59 7.05 -3.38
N THR A 92 23.06 6.34 -2.39
CA THR A 92 23.35 4.92 -2.12
C THR A 92 22.27 3.98 -2.62
N TYR A 93 21.18 4.52 -3.17
CA TYR A 93 20.00 3.78 -3.60
C TYR A 93 20.32 2.63 -4.57
N ALA A 94 21.05 2.94 -5.65
CA ALA A 94 21.36 1.98 -6.71
C ALA A 94 22.19 0.80 -6.19
N ASP A 95 23.16 1.07 -5.33
CA ASP A 95 24.01 0.04 -4.72
C ASP A 95 23.23 -0.79 -3.70
N ALA A 96 22.39 -0.15 -2.88
CA ALA A 96 21.60 -0.82 -1.86
C ALA A 96 20.57 -1.78 -2.48
N ILE A 97 19.85 -1.37 -3.52
CA ILE A 97 18.86 -2.23 -4.19
C ILE A 97 19.52 -3.40 -4.93
N ALA A 98 20.70 -3.21 -5.52
CA ALA A 98 21.48 -4.29 -6.12
C ALA A 98 21.95 -5.30 -5.06
N GLN A 99 22.42 -4.83 -3.91
CA GLN A 99 22.81 -5.70 -2.80
C GLN A 99 21.63 -6.46 -2.19
N LEU A 100 20.45 -5.84 -2.07
CA LEU A 100 19.24 -6.52 -1.61
C LEU A 100 18.85 -7.67 -2.53
N LYS A 101 18.94 -7.48 -3.85
CA LYS A 101 18.72 -8.56 -4.82
C LYS A 101 19.66 -9.74 -4.59
N VAL A 102 20.94 -9.47 -4.34
CA VAL A 102 21.93 -10.53 -4.04
C VAL A 102 21.61 -11.23 -2.72
N LEU A 103 21.29 -10.47 -1.67
CA LEU A 103 21.02 -10.99 -0.33
C LEU A 103 19.76 -11.86 -0.28
N THR A 104 18.69 -11.42 -0.94
CA THR A 104 17.37 -12.08 -0.85
C THR A 104 17.09 -13.03 -2.01
N GLY A 105 17.82 -12.90 -3.12
CA GLY A 105 17.49 -13.55 -4.39
C GLY A 105 16.22 -13.00 -5.06
N TYR A 106 15.61 -11.94 -4.51
CA TYR A 106 14.40 -11.33 -5.05
C TYR A 106 14.75 -10.12 -5.92
N ASP A 107 14.28 -10.11 -7.16
CA ASP A 107 14.54 -9.04 -8.12
C ASP A 107 13.58 -7.87 -7.92
N TYR A 108 13.94 -6.95 -7.04
CA TYR A 108 13.11 -5.79 -6.70
C TYR A 108 12.73 -4.98 -7.93
N GLN A 109 13.71 -4.51 -8.70
CA GLN A 109 13.48 -3.64 -9.86
C GLN A 109 12.54 -4.29 -10.89
N THR A 110 12.83 -5.53 -11.30
CA THR A 110 12.00 -6.23 -12.30
C THR A 110 10.55 -6.39 -11.81
N ASN A 111 10.36 -6.70 -10.53
CA ASN A 111 9.02 -6.83 -9.97
C ASN A 111 8.32 -5.45 -9.86
N ARG A 112 9.02 -4.38 -9.48
CA ARG A 112 8.45 -3.03 -9.43
C ARG A 112 8.06 -2.52 -10.82
N ASP A 113 8.87 -2.79 -11.84
CA ASP A 113 8.57 -2.42 -13.22
C ASP A 113 7.33 -3.17 -13.74
N ARG A 114 7.25 -4.46 -13.44
CA ARG A 114 6.06 -5.27 -13.76
C ARG A 114 4.81 -4.73 -13.10
N ILE A 115 4.84 -4.41 -11.81
CA ILE A 115 3.68 -3.81 -11.11
C ILE A 115 3.36 -2.43 -11.70
N SER A 116 4.38 -1.62 -12.03
CA SER A 116 4.19 -0.30 -12.67
C SER A 116 3.49 -0.40 -14.01
N SER A 117 3.86 -1.37 -14.85
CA SER A 117 3.18 -1.64 -16.12
C SER A 117 1.71 -2.00 -15.91
N LEU A 118 1.42 -2.92 -14.96
CA LEU A 118 0.05 -3.34 -14.67
C LEU A 118 -0.81 -2.19 -14.13
N VAL A 119 -0.26 -1.36 -13.24
CA VAL A 119 -0.96 -0.16 -12.74
C VAL A 119 -1.23 0.79 -13.91
N GLY A 120 -0.23 1.07 -14.74
CA GLY A 120 -0.40 1.93 -15.91
C GLY A 120 -1.48 1.44 -16.87
N GLU A 121 -1.56 0.14 -17.12
CA GLU A 121 -2.61 -0.46 -17.95
C GLU A 121 -4.00 -0.34 -17.32
N VAL A 122 -4.14 -0.68 -16.04
CA VAL A 122 -5.44 -0.67 -15.35
C VAL A 122 -5.97 0.76 -15.16
N PHE A 123 -5.08 1.74 -15.03
CA PHE A 123 -5.44 3.14 -14.78
C PHE A 123 -5.43 4.04 -16.03
N LYS A 124 -5.08 3.51 -17.22
CA LYS A 124 -4.82 4.31 -18.43
C LYS A 124 -5.94 5.29 -18.81
N ASP A 125 -7.20 4.89 -18.64
CA ASP A 125 -8.37 5.61 -19.13
C ASP A 125 -9.42 5.84 -18.02
N VAL A 126 -8.99 5.85 -16.75
CA VAL A 126 -9.91 6.09 -15.64
C VAL A 126 -10.37 7.54 -15.62
N ASN A 127 -11.67 7.74 -15.40
CA ASN A 127 -12.27 9.07 -15.30
C ASN A 127 -12.80 9.31 -13.88
N PHE A 128 -11.87 9.32 -12.92
CA PHE A 128 -12.12 9.74 -11.54
C PHE A 128 -10.81 10.26 -10.93
N THR A 129 -10.95 11.08 -9.89
CA THR A 129 -9.84 11.64 -9.12
C THR A 129 -9.29 10.64 -8.11
N LYS A 130 -8.04 10.87 -7.65
CA LYS A 130 -7.45 10.09 -6.54
C LYS A 130 -8.31 10.16 -5.27
N LEU A 131 -8.96 11.29 -5.00
CA LEU A 131 -9.85 11.45 -3.84
C LEU A 131 -11.10 10.56 -3.96
N GLU A 132 -11.69 10.47 -5.15
CA GLU A 132 -12.83 9.58 -5.42
C GLU A 132 -12.44 8.11 -5.27
N LEU A 133 -11.26 7.72 -5.76
CA LEU A 133 -10.73 6.37 -5.53
C LEU A 133 -10.51 6.06 -4.04
N MET A 134 -9.95 7.00 -3.28
CA MET A 134 -9.76 6.84 -1.84
C MET A 134 -11.11 6.69 -1.12
N ARG A 135 -12.12 7.48 -1.50
CA ARG A 135 -13.49 7.38 -0.97
C ARG A 135 -14.13 6.04 -1.30
N ALA A 136 -14.01 5.57 -2.55
CA ALA A 136 -14.52 4.26 -2.96
C ALA A 136 -13.88 3.13 -2.15
N ARG A 137 -12.56 3.15 -1.98
CA ARG A 137 -11.82 2.18 -1.13
C ARG A 137 -12.31 2.21 0.32
N GLN A 138 -12.47 3.40 0.91
CA GLN A 138 -13.01 3.57 2.25
C GLN A 138 -14.43 3.02 2.37
N LYS A 139 -15.32 3.37 1.43
CA LYS A 139 -16.70 2.89 1.36
C LYS A 139 -16.74 1.36 1.26
N SER A 140 -15.92 0.75 0.40
CA SER A 140 -15.79 -0.71 0.28
C SER A 140 -15.36 -1.39 1.58
N ARG A 141 -14.45 -0.80 2.36
CA ARG A 141 -14.05 -1.34 3.68
C ARG A 141 -15.17 -1.30 4.70
N MET A 142 -15.88 -0.17 4.80
CA MET A 142 -17.00 -0.02 5.75
C MET A 142 -18.09 -1.07 5.51
N HIS A 143 -18.42 -1.36 4.25
CA HIS A 143 -19.41 -2.39 3.91
C HIS A 143 -18.96 -3.80 4.32
N LYS A 144 -17.64 -4.11 4.26
CA LYS A 144 -17.13 -5.42 4.69
C LYS A 144 -17.23 -5.62 6.21
N ILE A 145 -16.90 -4.60 7.00
CA ILE A 145 -16.94 -4.68 8.47
C ILE A 145 -18.36 -4.96 8.97
N ALA A 146 -19.37 -4.35 8.35
CA ALA A 146 -20.77 -4.53 8.73
C ALA A 146 -21.30 -5.98 8.53
N ILE A 147 -20.64 -6.79 7.71
CA ILE A 147 -21.12 -8.13 7.32
C ILE A 147 -20.49 -9.26 8.16
N THR A 148 -19.38 -9.01 8.87
CA THR A 148 -18.67 -10.06 9.63
C THR A 148 -19.20 -10.24 11.06
N ARG A 149 -19.75 -11.43 11.33
CA ARG A 149 -19.92 -12.01 12.68
C ARG A 149 -18.74 -12.94 12.92
N THR A 150 -17.89 -12.65 13.90
CA THR A 150 -16.72 -13.49 14.27
C THR A 150 -16.75 -13.72 15.78
N GLU A 151 -16.50 -14.95 16.21
CA GLU A 151 -16.81 -15.39 17.58
C GLU A 151 -15.54 -15.68 18.41
N THR A 152 -14.35 -15.77 17.78
CA THR A 152 -13.07 -16.04 18.47
C THR A 152 -11.97 -15.00 18.20
N ASN A 153 -11.00 -14.89 19.13
CA ASN A 153 -9.82 -14.02 18.95
C ASN A 153 -8.95 -14.44 17.75
N GLU A 154 -8.87 -15.73 17.45
CA GLU A 154 -8.09 -16.22 16.30
C GLU A 154 -8.67 -15.74 14.98
N GLU A 155 -9.98 -15.86 14.80
CA GLU A 155 -10.68 -15.39 13.60
C GLU A 155 -10.56 -13.87 13.43
N LEU A 156 -10.75 -13.11 14.52
CA LEU A 156 -10.60 -11.66 14.54
C LEU A 156 -9.19 -11.22 14.13
N ARG A 157 -8.16 -11.92 14.63
CA ARG A 157 -6.76 -11.65 14.28
C ARG A 157 -6.46 -11.94 12.82
N ILE A 158 -6.96 -13.05 12.28
CA ILE A 158 -6.78 -13.41 10.86
C ILE A 158 -7.44 -12.34 9.98
N GLN A 159 -8.66 -11.93 10.31
CA GLN A 159 -9.38 -10.88 9.60
C GLN A 159 -8.63 -9.54 9.67
N CYS A 160 -8.17 -9.14 10.85
CA CYS A 160 -7.38 -7.92 11.05
C CYS A 160 -6.11 -7.90 10.18
N LYS A 161 -5.34 -9.00 10.19
CA LYS A 161 -4.13 -9.11 9.35
C LYS A 161 -4.43 -9.11 7.86
N ALA A 162 -5.58 -9.67 7.44
CA ALA A 162 -6.03 -9.62 6.06
C ALA A 162 -6.39 -8.19 5.63
N GLU A 163 -6.99 -7.39 6.51
CA GLU A 163 -7.29 -5.98 6.26
C GLU A 163 -5.99 -5.15 6.14
N CYS A 164 -4.99 -5.40 7.01
CA CYS A 164 -3.65 -4.80 6.87
C CYS A 164 -3.03 -5.11 5.50
N ASP A 165 -3.14 -6.35 5.02
CA ASP A 165 -2.63 -6.74 3.71
C ASP A 165 -3.43 -6.13 2.56
N LYS A 166 -4.73 -5.89 2.72
CA LYS A 166 -5.55 -5.17 1.74
C LYS A 166 -5.10 -3.71 1.63
N GLU A 167 -4.97 -3.02 2.76
CA GLU A 167 -4.50 -1.63 2.81
C GLU A 167 -3.10 -1.50 2.20
N SER A 168 -2.20 -2.43 2.51
CA SER A 168 -0.86 -2.45 1.94
C SER A 168 -0.87 -2.56 0.40
N LYS A 169 -1.74 -3.39 -0.19
CA LYS A 169 -1.89 -3.45 -1.66
C LYS A 169 -2.39 -2.13 -2.24
N GLU A 170 -3.40 -1.53 -1.64
CA GLU A 170 -3.94 -0.23 -2.08
C GLU A 170 -2.87 0.88 -2.02
N SER A 171 -2.02 0.85 -0.99
CA SER A 171 -0.90 1.78 -0.84
C SER A 171 0.24 1.53 -1.82
N ILE A 172 0.56 0.27 -2.15
CA ILE A 172 1.54 -0.06 -3.21
C ILE A 172 1.05 0.46 -4.56
N ILE A 173 -0.23 0.25 -4.89
CA ILE A 173 -0.85 0.81 -6.10
C ILE A 173 -0.72 2.33 -6.09
N TRP A 174 -1.02 2.99 -4.96
CA TRP A 174 -0.89 4.45 -4.84
C TRP A 174 0.54 4.96 -5.01
N CYS A 175 1.54 4.32 -4.39
CA CYS A 175 2.96 4.65 -4.60
C CYS A 175 3.35 4.53 -6.08
N THR A 176 2.79 3.52 -6.76
CA THR A 176 3.05 3.25 -8.18
C THR A 176 2.36 4.27 -9.09
N GLU A 177 1.12 4.65 -8.80
CA GLU A 177 0.42 5.73 -9.52
C GLU A 177 1.20 7.06 -9.40
N ASN A 178 1.71 7.40 -8.21
CA ASN A 178 2.55 8.59 -8.03
C ASN A 178 3.87 8.52 -8.81
N PHE A 179 4.46 7.33 -8.91
CA PHE A 179 5.63 7.11 -9.75
C PHE A 179 5.31 7.37 -11.23
N LEU A 180 4.19 6.84 -11.74
CA LEU A 180 3.78 7.06 -13.13
C LEU A 180 3.47 8.54 -13.40
N ASP A 181 2.86 9.25 -12.45
CA ASP A 181 2.65 10.69 -12.53
C ASP A 181 4.00 11.44 -12.58
N CYS A 182 4.94 11.08 -11.70
CA CYS A 182 6.29 11.66 -11.68
C CYS A 182 6.97 11.48 -13.04
N VAL A 183 6.94 10.27 -13.60
CA VAL A 183 7.54 9.96 -14.91
C VAL A 183 6.84 10.69 -16.05
N ARG A 184 5.52 10.86 -16.01
CA ARG A 184 4.76 11.60 -17.02
C ARG A 184 5.14 13.08 -17.06
N ASP A 185 5.43 13.66 -15.90
CA ASP A 185 5.80 15.07 -15.77
C ASP A 185 7.28 15.33 -16.08
N LEU A 186 8.08 14.27 -16.28
CA LEU A 186 9.47 14.42 -16.71
C LEU A 186 9.54 14.96 -18.14
N PRO A 187 10.48 15.89 -18.41
CA PRO A 187 10.78 16.29 -19.78
C PRO A 187 11.22 15.08 -20.61
N SER A 188 10.92 15.07 -21.92
CA SER A 188 11.18 13.92 -22.78
C SER A 188 12.67 13.54 -22.95
N ASN A 189 13.60 14.36 -22.45
CA ASN A 189 15.03 14.03 -22.39
C ASN A 189 15.46 13.43 -21.05
N GLN A 190 14.52 13.15 -20.13
CA GLN A 190 14.72 12.55 -18.82
C GLN A 190 14.05 11.17 -18.69
N TYR A 191 13.95 10.45 -19.80
CA TYR A 191 13.51 9.04 -19.83
C TYR A 191 14.60 8.10 -19.26
N PRO A 192 14.37 6.77 -19.14
CA PRO A 192 15.16 5.88 -18.30
C PRO A 192 16.68 6.04 -18.44
N GLY A 193 17.39 6.01 -17.31
CA GLY A 193 18.84 6.21 -17.24
C GLY A 193 19.28 7.66 -17.00
N THR A 194 18.34 8.57 -16.75
CA THR A 194 18.65 9.96 -16.38
C THR A 194 18.41 10.24 -14.89
N PRO A 195 19.03 11.29 -14.32
CA PRO A 195 18.84 11.64 -12.91
C PRO A 195 17.37 11.90 -12.52
N GLY A 196 16.56 12.43 -13.45
CA GLY A 196 15.13 12.68 -13.20
C GLY A 196 14.33 11.39 -13.04
N TYR A 197 14.55 10.42 -13.94
CA TYR A 197 13.90 9.11 -13.83
C TYR A 197 14.34 8.37 -12.56
N ALA A 198 15.64 8.35 -12.27
CA ALA A 198 16.17 7.76 -11.05
C ALA A 198 15.57 8.40 -9.79
N HIS A 199 15.32 9.72 -9.81
CA HIS A 199 14.64 10.40 -8.70
C HIS A 199 13.20 9.90 -8.51
N CYS A 200 12.43 9.73 -9.60
CA CYS A 200 11.08 9.16 -9.51
C CYS A 200 11.09 7.73 -8.95
N GLU A 201 12.05 6.88 -9.39
CA GLU A 201 12.22 5.53 -8.84
C GLU A 201 12.53 5.56 -7.34
N TRP A 202 13.46 6.42 -6.92
CA TRP A 202 13.81 6.56 -5.51
C TRP A 202 12.61 7.03 -4.67
N VAL A 203 11.83 8.01 -5.14
CA VAL A 203 10.60 8.45 -4.44
C VAL A 203 9.60 7.29 -4.30
N ARG A 204 9.45 6.45 -5.34
CA ARG A 204 8.64 5.22 -5.27
C ARG A 204 9.14 4.29 -4.17
N GLU A 205 10.44 4.02 -4.11
CA GLU A 205 11.00 3.11 -3.10
C GLU A 205 10.90 3.66 -1.68
N VAL A 206 11.06 4.97 -1.47
CA VAL A 206 10.81 5.61 -0.18
C VAL A 206 9.35 5.42 0.24
N CYS A 207 8.41 5.60 -0.70
CA CYS A 207 6.99 5.35 -0.46
C CYS A 207 6.72 3.89 -0.06
N LEU A 208 7.29 2.93 -0.79
CA LEU A 208 7.11 1.50 -0.55
C LEU A 208 7.70 1.04 0.79
N ASN A 209 8.91 1.48 1.14
CA ASN A 209 9.52 1.21 2.44
C ASN A 209 8.64 1.71 3.59
N ALA A 210 8.08 2.93 3.48
CA ALA A 210 7.17 3.46 4.47
C ALA A 210 5.88 2.63 4.61
N GLN A 211 5.41 1.98 3.54
CA GLN A 211 4.26 1.07 3.62
C GLN A 211 4.61 -0.27 4.29
N GLU A 212 5.83 -0.77 4.12
CA GLU A 212 6.29 -1.98 4.78
C GLU A 212 6.29 -1.81 6.31
N ASP A 213 6.82 -0.69 6.80
CA ASP A 213 6.82 -0.36 8.22
C ASP A 213 5.38 -0.28 8.77
N ARG A 214 4.48 0.36 8.02
CA ARG A 214 3.06 0.48 8.39
C ARG A 214 2.35 -0.86 8.45
N VAL A 215 2.52 -1.73 7.46
CA VAL A 215 1.85 -3.05 7.47
C VAL A 215 2.40 -3.93 8.60
N ASN A 216 3.71 -3.85 8.89
CA ASN A 216 4.32 -4.57 10.00
C ASN A 216 3.83 -4.05 11.35
N ALA A 217 3.65 -2.73 11.51
CA ALA A 217 3.03 -2.15 12.69
C ALA A 217 1.56 -2.57 12.83
N CYS A 218 0.78 -2.52 11.75
CA CYS A 218 -0.63 -2.94 11.72
C CYS A 218 -0.78 -4.41 12.16
N LYS A 219 0.06 -5.31 11.62
CA LYS A 219 0.02 -6.73 11.98
C LYS A 219 0.37 -7.00 13.44
N ARG A 220 1.33 -6.27 14.00
CA ARG A 220 1.65 -6.34 15.44
C ARG A 220 0.48 -5.85 16.29
N ALA A 221 -0.16 -4.74 15.90
CA ALA A 221 -1.35 -4.25 16.60
C ALA A 221 -2.51 -5.26 16.57
N CYS A 222 -2.68 -6.02 15.49
CA CYS A 222 -3.63 -7.13 15.44
C CYS A 222 -3.29 -8.24 16.45
N ASP A 223 -2.01 -8.61 16.58
CA ASP A 223 -1.56 -9.63 17.55
C ASP A 223 -1.78 -9.17 18.99
N GLU A 224 -1.59 -7.88 19.28
CA GLU A 224 -1.82 -7.28 20.60
C GLU A 224 -3.32 -7.15 20.93
N SER A 225 -4.14 -6.79 19.94
CA SER A 225 -5.59 -6.61 20.13
C SER A 225 -6.35 -7.93 20.28
N TYR A 226 -5.85 -8.99 19.67
CA TYR A 226 -6.46 -10.31 19.65
C TYR A 226 -5.42 -11.37 20.05
N PRO A 227 -5.04 -11.43 21.34
CA PRO A 227 -4.03 -12.36 21.82
C PRO A 227 -4.55 -13.81 21.79
N ASP A 228 -3.61 -14.77 21.80
CA ASP A 228 -3.96 -16.18 21.97
C ASP A 228 -4.76 -16.39 23.26
N GLU A 229 -5.87 -17.11 23.14
CA GLU A 229 -6.63 -17.53 24.31
C GLU A 229 -5.74 -18.45 25.15
N LYS A 230 -5.53 -18.08 26.42
CA LYS A 230 -4.77 -18.91 27.36
C LYS A 230 -5.52 -20.24 27.52
N LYS A 231 -4.92 -21.33 27.03
CA LYS A 231 -5.36 -22.69 27.28
C LYS A 231 -5.14 -23.09 28.74
#